data_AF-A0A2S9G1M5-F1
#
_entry.id   AF-A0A2S9G1M5-F1
#
_cell.length_a   1.000
_cell.length_b   1.000
_cell.length_c   1.000
_cell.angle_alpha   90.00
_cell.angle_beta   90.00
_cell.angle_gamma   90.00
#
_symmetry.space_group_name_H-M   'P 1'
#
loop_
_entity.id
_entity.type
_entity.pdbx_description
1 polymer ?
#
loop_
_entity_poly.entity_id
_entity_poly.type
_entity_poly.pdbx_seq_one_letter_code
_entity_poly.pdbx_strand_id
1 'polypeptide(L)'
;AKSALESVNRFVAREAGPHGVRSNLVAAGPIRTLAMSAIVGGALGAEAGDQMRLLEEGWDQRAPVGWNMKDPTPVAKTVCALLS
;
A
#
# COMPACT_ATOMS: atom_id res chain seq x y z
N ALA A 1 -1.79 -0.10 12.97
CA ALA A 1 -2.85 -0.85 12.27
C ALA A 1 -2.32 -1.89 11.27
N LYS A 2 -1.46 -1.53 10.30
CA LYS A 2 -0.98 -2.47 9.26
C LYS A 2 -0.25 -3.71 9.80
N SER A 3 0.60 -3.59 10.81
CA SER A 3 1.26 -4.75 11.43
C SER A 3 0.27 -5.73 12.08
N ALA A 4 -0.82 -5.22 12.65
CA ALA A 4 -1.89 -6.08 13.17
C ALA A 4 -2.63 -6.79 12.03
N LEU A 5 -2.88 -6.11 10.91
CA LEU A 5 -3.48 -6.70 9.71
C LEU A 5 -2.61 -7.82 9.12
N GLU A 6 -1.28 -7.67 9.12
CA GLU A 6 -0.35 -8.74 8.70
C GLU A 6 -0.48 -9.98 9.60
N SER A 7 -0.63 -9.76 10.92
CA SER A 7 -0.90 -10.85 11.85
C SER A 7 -2.24 -11.52 11.56
N VAL A 8 -3.30 -10.73 11.42
CA VAL A 8 -4.65 -11.21 11.10
C VAL A 8 -4.65 -12.03 9.81
N ASN A 9 -3.96 -11.58 8.74
CA ASN A 9 -3.91 -12.33 7.49
C ASN A 9 -3.34 -13.76 7.65
N ARG A 10 -2.36 -13.96 8.54
CA ARG A 10 -1.82 -15.31 8.80
C ARG A 10 -2.87 -16.22 9.45
N PHE A 11 -3.68 -15.67 10.37
CA PHE A 11 -4.80 -16.42 10.95
C PHE A 11 -5.90 -16.67 9.92
N VAL A 12 -6.26 -15.67 9.11
CA VAL A 12 -7.23 -15.85 8.02
C VAL A 12 -6.79 -16.93 7.04
N ALA A 13 -5.50 -16.98 6.66
CA ALA A 13 -4.98 -18.02 5.78
C ALA A 13 -5.14 -19.43 6.38
N ARG A 14 -4.92 -19.58 7.69
CA ARG A 14 -5.15 -20.85 8.41
C ARG A 14 -6.62 -21.26 8.36
N GLU A 15 -7.56 -20.34 8.57
CA GLU A 15 -9.00 -20.63 8.58
C GLU A 15 -9.61 -20.79 7.18
N ALA A 16 -9.04 -20.12 6.17
CA ALA A 16 -9.45 -20.19 4.77
C ALA A 16 -8.92 -21.46 4.07
N GLY A 17 -7.77 -21.97 4.50
CA GLY A 17 -7.12 -23.15 3.93
C GLY A 17 -8.01 -24.40 3.81
N PRO A 18 -8.80 -24.79 4.83
CA PRO A 18 -9.76 -25.90 4.74
C PRO A 18 -10.81 -25.75 3.63
N HIS A 19 -11.07 -24.52 3.17
CA HIS A 19 -12.00 -24.23 2.07
C HIS A 19 -11.29 -24.14 0.71
N GLY A 20 -9.98 -24.44 0.64
CA GLY A 20 -9.19 -24.30 -0.58
C GLY A 20 -8.95 -22.84 -0.99
N VAL A 21 -9.15 -21.87 -0.09
CA VAL A 21 -9.01 -20.43 -0.37
C VAL A 21 -7.70 -19.89 0.19
N ARG A 22 -6.96 -19.14 -0.64
CA ARG A 22 -5.73 -18.43 -0.25
C ARG A 22 -6.05 -17.08 0.39
N SER A 23 -5.28 -16.66 1.39
CA SER A 23 -5.34 -15.29 1.95
C SER A 23 -3.95 -14.66 1.94
N ASN A 24 -3.82 -13.52 1.26
CA ASN A 24 -2.56 -12.80 1.07
C ASN A 24 -2.79 -11.28 1.15
N LEU A 25 -1.70 -10.53 1.33
CA LEU A 25 -1.70 -9.06 1.31
C LEU A 25 -0.71 -8.55 0.27
N VAL A 26 -1.01 -7.40 -0.34
CA VAL A 26 -0.06 -6.63 -1.16
C VAL A 26 0.36 -5.39 -0.38
N ALA A 27 1.63 -5.32 0.02
CA ALA A 27 2.23 -4.16 0.66
C ALA A 27 2.69 -3.16 -0.41
N ALA A 28 1.76 -2.29 -0.85
CA ALA A 28 2.05 -1.27 -1.84
C ALA A 28 2.88 -0.11 -1.27
N GLY A 29 3.66 0.55 -2.11
CA GLY A 29 4.17 1.89 -1.84
C GLY A 29 3.05 2.95 -1.86
N PRO A 30 3.37 4.23 -1.62
CA PRO A 30 2.40 5.31 -1.59
C PRO A 30 1.70 5.46 -2.94
N ILE A 31 0.37 5.62 -2.92
CA ILE A 31 -0.47 5.89 -4.09
C ILE A 31 -1.26 7.17 -3.82
N ARG A 32 -1.22 8.12 -4.76
CA ARG A 32 -1.93 9.40 -4.64
C ARG A 32 -3.43 9.24 -4.89
N THR A 33 -4.13 8.79 -3.85
CA THR A 33 -5.60 8.80 -3.78
C THR A 33 -6.13 10.20 -3.41
N LEU A 34 -7.45 10.38 -3.42
CA LEU A 34 -8.09 11.61 -2.96
C LEU A 34 -7.71 11.95 -1.50
N ALA A 35 -7.78 10.95 -0.61
CA ALA A 35 -7.41 11.13 0.79
C ALA A 35 -5.92 11.50 0.95
N MET A 36 -5.04 10.80 0.22
CA MET A 36 -3.61 11.08 0.24
C MET A 36 -3.31 12.50 -0.26
N SER A 37 -3.94 12.91 -1.36
CA SER A 37 -3.77 14.24 -1.94
C SER A 37 -4.26 15.34 -0.98
N ALA A 38 -5.35 15.11 -0.25
CA ALA A 38 -5.84 16.05 0.76
C ALA A 38 -4.86 16.19 1.95
N ILE A 39 -4.28 15.08 2.42
CA ILE A 39 -3.28 15.10 3.50
C ILE A 39 -2.02 15.86 3.07
N VAL A 40 -1.51 15.57 1.88
CA VAL A 40 -0.36 16.29 1.30
C VAL A 40 -0.68 17.78 1.07
N GLY A 41 -1.95 18.10 0.79
CA GLY A 41 -2.48 19.47 0.68
C GLY A 41 -2.71 20.18 2.01
N GLY A 42 -2.36 19.57 3.15
CA GLY A 42 -2.41 20.20 4.46
C GLY A 42 -3.70 19.97 5.25
N ALA A 43 -4.57 19.05 4.83
CA ALA A 43 -5.82 18.74 5.57
C ALA A 43 -5.58 18.24 7.00
N LEU A 44 -4.38 17.74 7.30
CA LEU A 44 -3.96 17.32 8.64
C LEU A 44 -2.86 18.23 9.24
N GLY A 45 -2.70 19.44 8.70
CA GLY A 45 -1.63 20.37 9.04
C GLY A 45 -0.45 20.33 8.07
N ALA A 46 0.28 21.45 7.97
CA ALA A 46 1.38 21.61 7.02
C ALA A 46 2.54 20.63 7.27
N GLU A 47 2.87 20.40 8.55
CA GLU A 47 3.94 19.48 8.97
C GLU A 47 3.69 18.05 8.48
N ALA A 48 2.45 17.57 8.58
CA ALA A 48 2.05 16.24 8.10
C ALA A 48 2.13 16.14 6.57
N GLY A 49 1.77 17.21 5.86
CA GLY A 49 1.88 17.27 4.40
C GLY A 49 3.33 17.22 3.91
N ASP A 50 4.24 17.94 4.59
CA ASP A 50 5.66 17.97 4.25
C ASP A 50 6.35 16.63 4.54
N GLN A 51 6.08 16.00 5.69
CA GLN A 51 6.57 14.65 5.99
C GLN A 51 6.09 13.63 4.95
N MET A 52 4.84 13.75 4.51
CA MET A 52 4.30 12.85 3.51
C MET A 52 4.97 13.05 2.14
N ARG A 53 5.28 14.29 1.76
CA ARG A 53 6.02 14.60 0.51
C ARG A 53 7.43 14.00 0.53
N LEU A 54 8.13 14.06 1.67
CA LEU A 54 9.44 13.41 1.83
C LEU A 54 9.35 11.88 1.67
N LEU A 55 8.27 11.26 2.20
CA LEU A 55 8.04 9.83 2.05
C LEU A 55 7.74 9.44 0.61
N GLU A 56 6.99 10.27 -0.10
CA GLU A 56 6.69 10.14 -1.53
C GLU A 56 7.98 10.14 -2.37
N GLU A 57 8.80 11.19 -2.25
CA GLU A 57 10.07 11.34 -3.00
C GLU A 57 11.08 10.27 -2.62
N GLY A 58 11.19 9.95 -1.33
CA GLY A 58 12.10 8.92 -0.83
C GLY A 58 11.70 7.50 -1.25
N TRP A 59 10.46 7.25 -1.68
CA TRP A 59 10.07 5.94 -2.17
C TRP A 59 10.60 5.67 -3.57
N ASP A 60 10.46 6.66 -4.47
CA ASP A 60 10.97 6.56 -5.84
C ASP A 60 12.50 6.46 -5.86
N GLN A 61 13.19 7.30 -5.07
CA GLN A 61 14.65 7.26 -4.95
C GLN A 61 15.19 5.91 -4.44
N ARG A 62 14.46 5.24 -3.54
CA ARG A 62 14.89 3.95 -2.97
C ARG A 62 14.50 2.76 -3.82
N ALA A 63 13.50 2.89 -4.69
CA ALA A 63 13.02 1.82 -5.53
C ALA A 63 14.00 1.58 -6.70
N PRO A 64 14.67 0.42 -6.80
CA PRO A 64 15.65 0.18 -7.87
C PRO A 64 15.06 0.25 -9.29
N VAL A 65 13.75 0.04 -9.41
CA VAL A 65 12.98 0.10 -10.67
C VAL A 65 12.09 1.35 -10.76
N GLY A 66 12.28 2.30 -9.84
CA GLY A 66 11.42 3.47 -9.66
C GLY A 66 10.06 3.14 -9.03
N TRP A 67 9.32 4.19 -8.67
CA TRP A 67 7.97 4.12 -8.12
C TRP A 67 7.12 5.31 -8.56
N ASN A 68 6.16 5.06 -9.46
CA ASN A 68 5.20 6.08 -9.89
C ASN A 68 3.92 6.06 -9.02
N MET A 69 3.83 7.00 -8.08
CA MET A 69 2.70 7.12 -7.15
C MET A 69 1.37 7.51 -7.79
N LYS A 70 1.39 7.99 -9.04
CA LYS A 70 0.20 8.34 -9.82
C LYS A 70 -0.34 7.16 -10.63
N ASP A 71 0.43 6.07 -10.75
CA ASP A 71 0.03 4.88 -11.49
C ASP A 71 -0.27 3.71 -10.54
N PRO A 72 -1.56 3.40 -10.29
CA PRO A 72 -1.93 2.25 -9.46
C PRO A 72 -1.79 0.91 -10.20
N THR A 73 -1.49 0.90 -11.50
CA THR A 73 -1.47 -0.30 -12.35
C THR A 73 -0.53 -1.40 -11.85
N PRO A 74 0.72 -1.11 -11.40
CA PRO A 74 1.61 -2.16 -10.90
C PRO A 74 1.04 -2.88 -9.67
N VAL A 75 0.44 -2.12 -8.75
CA VAL A 75 -0.23 -2.67 -7.56
C VAL A 75 -1.45 -3.51 -7.98
N ALA A 76 -2.29 -2.99 -8.87
CA ALA A 76 -3.46 -3.71 -9.37
C ALA A 76 -3.07 -5.04 -10.04
N LYS A 77 -2.05 -5.04 -10.90
CA LYS A 77 -1.52 -6.25 -11.55
C LYS A 77 -0.98 -7.25 -10.53
N THR A 78 -0.33 -6.77 -9.46
CA THR A 78 0.17 -7.64 -8.38
C THR A 78 -0.98 -8.31 -7.63
N VAL A 79 -2.07 -7.60 -7.38
CA VAL A 79 -3.30 -8.18 -6.81
C VAL A 79 -3.91 -9.20 -7.75
N CYS A 80 -4.05 -8.90 -9.05
CA CYS A 80 -4.55 -9.86 -10.03
C CYS A 80 -3.70 -11.13 -10.10
N ALA A 81 -2.37 -11.03 -10.01
CA ALA A 81 -1.48 -12.18 -9.97
C ALA A 81 -1.69 -13.06 -8.72
N LEU A 82 -2.09 -12.49 -7.58
CA LEU A 82 -2.48 -13.27 -6.40
C LEU A 82 -3.84 -13.95 -6.55
N LEU A 83 -4.70 -13.44 -7.43
CA LEU A 83 -6.02 -14.01 -7.71
C LEU A 83 -5.98 -15.11 -8.78
N SER A 84 -4.96 -15.13 -9.64
CA SER A 84 -4.79 -16.14 -10.70
C SER A 84 -4.39 -17.52 -10.20
#